data_AF-A0A8T4N782-F1
#
_entry.id   AF-A0A8T4N782-F1
#
_cell.length_a   1.000
_cell.length_b   1.000
_cell.length_c   1.000
_cell.angle_alpha   90.00
_cell.angle_beta   90.00
_cell.angle_gamma   90.00
#
_symmetry.space_group_name_H-M   'P 1'
#
loop_
_entity.id
_entity.type
_entity.pdbx_description
1 polymer ?
#
loop_
_entity_poly.entity_id
_entity_poly.type
_entity_poly.pdbx_seq_one_letter_code
_entity_poly.pdbx_strand_id
1 'polypeptide(L)' 'MPKCVYCGKVYEYPRGLTIVTNAGVVNYLCSSKCRKNMMMKRRKVRWVSKKQK' A
#
# COMPACT_ATOMS: atom_id res chain seq x y z
N MET A 1 11.58 -0.40 -8.47
CA MET A 1 10.17 -0.15 -8.84
C MET A 1 9.34 -0.06 -7.55
N PRO A 2 8.61 1.04 -7.28
CA PRO A 2 7.97 1.24 -5.98
C PRO A 2 6.95 0.14 -5.70
N LYS A 3 6.99 -0.41 -4.48
CA LYS A 3 6.11 -1.49 -4.02
C LYS A 3 5.10 -0.92 -3.03
N CYS A 4 3.82 -1.29 -3.18
CA CYS A 4 2.82 -0.96 -2.16
C CYS A 4 3.22 -1.57 -0.82
N VAL A 5 3.20 -0.77 0.23
CA VAL A 5 3.28 -1.32 1.59
C VAL A 5 2.00 -2.09 1.93
N TYR A 6 0.84 -1.67 1.41
CA TYR A 6 -0.45 -2.29 1.74
C TYR A 6 -0.78 -3.53 0.89
N CYS A 7 -0.77 -3.43 -0.44
CA CYS A 7 -1.17 -4.53 -1.32
C CYS A 7 0.00 -5.38 -1.86
N GLY A 8 1.24 -4.98 -1.56
CA GLY A 8 2.45 -5.64 -2.04
C GLY A 8 2.66 -5.63 -3.56
N LYS A 9 1.77 -5.03 -4.36
CA LYS A 9 1.92 -4.95 -5.82
C LYS A 9 3.09 -4.01 -6.17
N VAL A 10 3.86 -4.40 -7.17
CA VAL A 10 4.90 -3.58 -7.79
C VAL A 10 4.25 -2.82 -8.94
N TYR A 11 4.62 -1.56 -9.17
CA TYR A 11 4.04 -0.74 -10.23
C TYR A 11 5.12 -0.13 -11.11
N GLU A 12 4.99 -0.27 -12.42
CA GLU A 12 5.89 0.33 -13.42
C GLU A 12 5.88 1.85 -13.36
N TYR A 13 4.70 2.44 -13.23
CA TYR A 13 4.53 3.88 -13.12
C TYR A 13 4.27 4.29 -11.67
N PRO A 14 4.98 5.31 -11.13
CA PRO A 14 4.68 5.86 -9.83
C PRO A 14 3.26 6.46 -9.85
N ARG A 15 2.37 5.89 -9.03
CA ARG A 15 0.98 6.33 -8.89
C ARG A 15 0.60 6.31 -7.41
N GLY A 16 -0.34 7.18 -7.03
CA GLY A 16 -0.89 7.23 -5.68
C GLY A 16 -0.18 8.25 -4.79
N LEU A 17 0.17 7.84 -3.56
CA LEU A 17 0.69 8.73 -2.52
C LEU A 17 1.84 8.09 -1.76
N THR A 18 2.74 8.95 -1.31
CA THR A 18 3.86 8.61 -0.44
C THR A 18 3.56 9.18 0.95
N ILE A 19 3.50 8.33 1.96
CA ILE A 19 3.28 8.74 3.35
C ILE A 19 4.62 8.69 4.07
N VAL A 20 5.09 9.84 4.53
CA VAL A 20 6.26 9.95 5.39
C VAL A 20 5.78 9.95 6.84
N THR A 21 6.30 9.02 7.63
CA THR A 21 5.99 8.93 9.06
C THR A 21 6.92 9.81 9.87
N ASN A 22 6.54 10.16 11.10
CA ASN A 22 7.39 10.95 12.02
C ASN A 22 8.74 10.28 12.32
N ALA A 23 8.84 8.95 12.17
CA ALA A 23 10.08 8.19 12.28
C ALA A 23 10.96 8.25 11.01
N GLY A 24 10.58 9.04 10.00
CA GLY A 24 11.29 9.14 8.72
C GLY A 24 11.02 7.99 7.75
N VAL A 25 10.18 7.01 8.11
CA VAL A 25 9.87 5.88 7.22
C VAL A 25 8.96 6.34 6.09
N VAL A 26 9.37 6.06 4.85
CA VAL A 26 8.66 6.38 3.61
C VAL A 26 7.83 5.19 3.16
N ASN A 27 6.51 5.33 3.19
CA ASN A 27 5.57 4.28 2.79
C ASN A 27 4.87 4.64 1.47
N TYR A 28 5.05 3.80 0.45
CA TYR A 28 4.40 3.98 -0.85
C TYR A 28 3.04 3.26 -0.91
N LEU A 29 2.03 3.95 -1.44
CA LEU A 29 0.68 3.44 -1.64
C LEU A 29 0.19 3.71 -3.07
N CYS A 30 -0.33 2.68 -3.76
CA CYS A 30 -0.84 2.88 -5.13
C CYS A 30 -2.11 3.71 -5.25
N SER A 31 -2.99 3.68 -4.25
CA SER A 31 -4.35 4.20 -4.42
C SER A 31 -5.02 4.62 -3.12
N SER A 32 -6.05 5.45 -3.28
CA SER A 32 -6.94 5.87 -2.20
C SER A 32 -7.59 4.68 -1.48
N LYS A 33 -7.85 3.58 -2.20
CA LYS A 33 -8.36 2.32 -1.63
C LYS A 33 -7.40 1.71 -0.60
N CYS A 34 -6.10 1.71 -0.89
CA CYS A 34 -5.09 1.19 0.04
C CYS A 34 -4.95 2.12 1.25
N ARG A 35 -4.92 3.43 1.02
CA ARG A 35 -4.87 4.45 2.10
C ARG A 35 -6.04 4.33 3.07
N LYS A 36 -7.28 4.30 2.56
CA LYS A 36 -8.48 4.21 3.40
C LYS A 36 -8.50 2.92 4.23
N ASN A 37 -8.12 1.79 3.64
CA ASN A 37 -8.08 0.52 4.40
C ASN A 37 -6.95 0.49 5.44
N MET A 38 -5.79 1.07 5.12
CA MET A 38 -4.70 1.22 6.08
C MET A 38 -5.10 2.10 7.27
N MET A 39 -5.80 3.22 7.01
CA MET A 39 -6.33 4.12 8.04
C MET A 39 -7.40 3.44 8.90
N MET A 40 -8.27 2.62 8.30
CA MET A 40 -9.25 1.80 9.02
C MET A 40 -8.63 0.57 9.73
N LYS A 41 -7.29 0.42 9.72
CA LYS A 41 -6.56 -0.73 10.29
C LYS A 41 -7.01 -2.10 9.74
N ARG A 42 -7.59 -2.15 8.55
CA ARG A 42 -8.03 -3.39 7.89
C ARG A 42 -6.85 -4.03 7.18
N ARG A 43 -6.30 -5.15 7.68
CA ARG A 43 -5.18 -5.87 7.04
C ARG A 43 -5.58 -7.16 6.32
N LYS A 44 -6.63 -7.85 6.79
CA LYS A 44 -7.08 -9.15 6.26
C LYS A 44 -8.21 -8.98 5.24
N VAL A 45 -7.93 -8.35 4.10
CA VAL A 45 -8.93 -8.19 3.02
C VAL A 45 -8.71 -9.21 1.91
N ARG A 46 -9.77 -9.92 1.50
CA ARG A 46 -9.73 -11.00 0.49
C ARG A 46 -9.09 -10.57 -0.84
N TRP A 47 -9.21 -9.30 -1.23
CA TRP A 47 -8.65 -8.77 -2.49
C TRP A 47 -7.14 -8.49 -2.43
N VAL A 48 -6.54 -8.45 -1.23
CA VAL A 48 -5.08 -8.34 -1.06
C VAL A 48 -4.46 -9.70 -0.76
N SER A 49 -5.12 -10.55 0.03
CA SER A 49 -4.53 -11.84 0.45
C SER A 49 -4.48 -12.90 -0.66
N LYS A 50 -5.01 -12.63 -1.85
CA LYS A 50 -4.90 -13.51 -3.03
C LYS A 50 -3.57 -13.32 -3.79
N LYS A 51 -2.47 -13.01 -3.09
CA LYS A 51 -1.16 -13.29 -3.68
C LYS A 51 -0.94 -14.79 -3.53
N GLN A 52 -1.20 -15.53 -4.61
CA GLN A 52 -0.72 -16.89 -4.73
C GLN A 52 0.79 -16.91 -4.42
N LYS A 53 1.20 -17.95 -3.69
CA LYS A 53 2.59 -18.23 -3.31
C LYS A 53 3.53 -18.11 -4.49
#